data_AF-A0A8J8CU42-F1
#
_entry.id   AF-A0A8J8CU42-F1
#
_cell.length_a   1.000
_cell.length_b   1.000
_cell.length_c   1.000
_cell.angle_alpha   90.00
_cell.angle_beta   90.00
_cell.angle_gamma   90.00
#
_symmetry.space_group_name_H-M   'P 1'
#
loop_
_entity.id
_entity.type
_entity.pdbx_description
1 polymer ?
#
loop_
_entity_poly.entity_id
_entity_poly.type
_entity_poly.pdbx_seq_one_letter_code
_entity_poly.pdbx_strand_id
1 'polypeptide(L)'
;MHPKRLADLLFLYAGALNVAQYAVANGLQFVAGSAWQLLTGLFFCLYAGYRWVALDDDAGPTEYGPLIYFLVALCAVLTVLTLGVAVG
;
A
#
# COMPACT_ATOMS: atom_id res chain seq x y z
N MET A 1 -3.53 3.18 19.85
CA MET A 1 -2.69 2.90 18.66
C MET A 1 -2.31 4.25 18.06
N HIS A 2 -1.03 4.55 17.81
CA HIS A 2 -0.61 5.85 17.28
C HIS A 2 -1.10 6.02 15.83
N PRO A 3 -1.63 7.18 15.41
CA PRO A 3 -2.15 7.38 14.04
C PRO A 3 -1.11 7.07 12.95
N LYS A 4 0.17 7.39 13.23
CA LYS A 4 1.33 6.95 12.43
C LYS A 4 1.33 5.45 12.12
N ARG A 5 1.14 4.60 13.14
CA ARG A 5 1.18 3.13 12.99
C ARG A 5 0.05 2.63 12.11
N LEU A 6 -1.13 3.26 12.18
CA LEU A 6 -2.23 2.95 11.28
C LEU A 6 -1.89 3.33 9.84
N ALA A 7 -1.34 4.52 9.61
CA ALA A 7 -0.90 4.93 8.28
C ALA A 7 0.19 3.98 7.72
N ASP A 8 1.16 3.57 8.54
CA ASP A 8 2.21 2.63 8.13
C ASP A 8 1.63 1.27 7.73
N LEU A 9 0.65 0.75 8.50
CA LEU A 9 -0.05 -0.49 8.15
C LEU A 9 -0.84 -0.37 6.85
N LEU A 10 -1.49 0.77 6.61
CA LEU A 10 -2.23 1.01 5.38
C LEU A 10 -1.30 1.10 4.17
N PHE A 11 -0.15 1.76 4.29
CA PHE A 11 0.88 1.75 3.25
C PHE A 11 1.37 0.33 2.97
N LEU A 12 1.68 -0.43 4.02
CA LEU A 12 2.13 -1.82 3.87
C LEU A 12 1.06 -2.68 3.18
N TYR A 13 -0.20 -2.53 3.57
CA TYR A 13 -1.31 -3.28 2.98
C TYR A 13 -1.54 -2.91 1.51
N ALA A 14 -1.57 -1.62 1.17
CA ALA A 14 -1.69 -1.16 -0.21
C ALA A 14 -0.51 -1.63 -1.07
N GLY A 15 0.71 -1.61 -0.51
CA GLY A 15 1.90 -2.12 -1.17
C GLY A 15 1.81 -3.61 -1.47
N ALA A 16 1.46 -4.41 -0.46
CA ALA A 16 1.29 -5.86 -0.59
C ALA A 16 0.21 -6.22 -1.61
N LEU A 17 -0.92 -5.51 -1.64
CA LEU A 17 -1.96 -5.74 -2.65
C LEU A 17 -1.47 -5.48 -4.07
N ASN A 18 -0.73 -4.40 -4.31
CA ASN A 18 -0.19 -4.13 -5.64
C ASN A 18 0.81 -5.20 -6.10
N VAL A 19 1.69 -5.65 -5.20
CA VAL A 19 2.61 -6.76 -5.49
C VAL A 19 1.84 -8.05 -5.78
N ALA A 20 0.81 -8.35 -4.99
CA ALA A 20 -0.03 -9.54 -5.18
C ALA A 20 -0.80 -9.48 -6.51
N GLN A 21 -1.43 -8.35 -6.84
CA GLN A 21 -2.11 -8.13 -8.12
C GLN A 21 -1.16 -8.36 -9.30
N TYR A 22 0.04 -7.79 -9.24
CA TYR A 22 1.04 -7.98 -10.28
C TYR A 22 1.42 -9.46 -10.44
N ALA A 23 1.67 -10.14 -9.32
CA ALA A 23 2.06 -11.54 -9.29
C ALA A 23 0.95 -12.47 -9.83
N VAL A 24 -0.31 -12.22 -9.48
CA VAL A 24 -1.47 -12.98 -9.97
C VAL A 24 -1.71 -12.73 -11.46
N ALA A 25 -1.66 -11.47 -11.91
CA ALA A 25 -1.98 -11.12 -13.29
C ALA A 25 -0.89 -11.50 -14.31
N ASN A 26 0.40 -11.45 -13.93
CA ASN A 26 1.52 -11.62 -14.86
C ASN A 26 2.38 -12.87 -14.56
N GLY A 27 2.07 -13.63 -13.51
CA GLY A 27 2.75 -14.90 -13.20
C GLY A 27 4.27 -14.76 -13.05
N LEU A 28 4.75 -13.95 -12.09
CA LEU A 28 6.18 -13.65 -11.85
C LEU A 28 7.01 -13.18 -13.06
N GLN A 29 6.42 -13.03 -14.25
CA GLN A 29 7.11 -12.52 -15.43
C GLN A 29 7.17 -10.99 -15.35
N PHE A 30 8.30 -10.42 -15.77
CA PHE A 30 8.48 -8.97 -15.83
C PHE A 30 7.88 -8.42 -17.11
N VAL A 31 6.72 -7.76 -17.00
CA VAL A 31 6.00 -7.14 -18.11
C VAL A 31 6.09 -5.63 -17.96
N ALA A 32 6.76 -4.97 -18.91
CA ALA A 32 7.09 -3.54 -18.81
C ALA A 32 5.84 -2.63 -18.61
N GLY A 33 4.69 -3.02 -19.17
CA GLY A 33 3.44 -2.27 -19.03
C GLY A 33 2.80 -2.32 -17.63
N SER A 34 3.11 -3.35 -16.83
CA SER A 34 2.59 -3.54 -15.46
C SER A 34 3.68 -3.42 -14.41
N ALA A 35 4.96 -3.34 -14.80
CA ALA A 35 6.10 -3.22 -13.89
C ALA A 35 6.02 -2.01 -12.95
N TRP A 36 5.35 -0.93 -13.38
CA TRP A 36 5.11 0.24 -12.52
C TRP A 36 4.28 -0.12 -11.28
N GLN A 37 3.30 -1.03 -11.41
CA GLN A 37 2.46 -1.47 -10.30
C GLN A 37 3.28 -2.23 -9.24
N LEU A 38 4.18 -3.10 -9.70
CA LEU A 38 5.14 -3.78 -8.83
C LEU A 38 6.06 -2.78 -8.13
N LEU A 39 6.60 -1.80 -8.86
CA LEU A 39 7.47 -0.76 -8.31
C LEU A 39 6.74 0.10 -7.26
N THR A 40 5.52 0.55 -7.56
CA THR A 40 4.69 1.31 -6.61
C THR A 40 4.35 0.47 -5.37
N GLY A 41 4.03 -0.81 -5.55
CA GLY A 41 3.77 -1.72 -4.45
C GLY A 41 4.98 -1.90 -3.53
N LEU A 42 6.15 -2.16 -4.12
CA LEU A 42 7.41 -2.25 -3.39
C LEU A 42 7.77 -0.94 -2.69
N PHE A 43 7.58 0.20 -3.35
CA PHE A 43 7.83 1.51 -2.77
C PHE A 43 6.98 1.74 -1.52
N PHE A 44 5.68 1.42 -1.56
CA PHE A 44 4.81 1.55 -0.38
C PHE A 44 5.23 0.63 0.77
N CYS A 45 5.62 -0.62 0.47
CA CYS A 45 6.13 -1.53 1.49
C CYS A 45 7.44 -1.01 2.13
N LEU A 46 8.39 -0.54 1.31
CA LEU A 46 9.66 0.02 1.78
C LEU A 46 9.44 1.31 2.57
N TYR A 47 8.55 2.18 2.11
CA TYR A 47 8.21 3.43 2.77
C TYR A 47 7.55 3.18 4.13
N ALA A 48 6.63 2.20 4.21
CA ALA A 48 6.05 1.76 5.47
C ALA A 48 7.13 1.22 6.42
N GLY A 49 8.04 0.37 5.94
CA GLY A 49 9.14 -0.17 6.74
C GLY A 49 10.09 0.92 7.24
N TYR A 50 10.46 1.87 6.39
CA TYR A 50 11.27 3.03 6.77
C TYR A 50 10.60 3.87 7.87
N ARG A 51 9.32 4.22 7.67
CA ARG A 51 8.55 4.99 8.67
C ARG A 51 8.34 4.23 9.98
N TRP A 52 8.23 2.91 9.92
CA TRP A 52 8.05 2.07 11.09
C TRP A 52 9.24 2.14 12.05
N VAL A 53 10.44 2.34 11.51
CA VAL A 53 11.72 2.43 12.26
C VAL A 53 12.03 3.85 12.71
N ALA A 54 11.49 4.88 12.04
CA ALA A 54 11.62 6.26 12.50
C ALA A 54 10.94 6.44 13.87
N LEU A 55 11.72 6.76 14.91
CA LEU A 55 11.27 6.76 16.31
C LEU A 55 10.46 8.00 16.72
N ASP A 56 10.68 9.13 16.06
CA ASP A 56 10.02 10.39 16.41
C ASP A 56 9.02 10.79 15.33
N ASP A 57 7.81 11.12 15.75
CA ASP A 57 6.79 11.73 14.91
C ASP A 57 5.87 12.56 15.81
N ASP A 58 6.12 13.87 15.84
CA ASP A 58 5.33 14.83 16.61
C ASP A 58 3.97 15.12 15.94
N ALA A 59 3.70 14.52 14.78
CA ALA A 59 2.46 14.75 14.05
C ALA A 59 1.25 14.18 14.79
N GLY A 60 0.35 15.08 15.15
CA GLY A 60 -0.88 14.78 15.87
C GLY A 60 -1.96 14.10 15.00
N PRO A 61 -3.06 13.64 15.62
CA PRO A 61 -4.17 12.98 14.91
C PRO A 61 -4.79 13.82 13.79
N THR A 62 -4.80 15.15 13.94
CA THR A 62 -5.36 16.11 12.97
C THR A 62 -4.55 16.17 11.67
N GLU A 63 -3.25 15.92 11.73
CA GLU A 63 -2.38 15.94 10.55
C GLU A 63 -2.45 14.62 9.78
N TYR A 64 -2.64 13.52 10.52
CA TYR A 64 -2.78 12.19 9.93
C TYR A 64 -4.18 11.88 9.39
N GLY A 65 -5.22 12.56 9.86
CA GLY A 65 -6.61 12.28 9.50
C GLY A 65 -6.85 12.19 7.99
N PRO A 66 -6.58 13.26 7.21
CA PRO A 66 -6.78 13.24 5.76
C PRO A 66 -5.99 12.15 5.04
N LEU A 67 -4.74 11.92 5.47
CA LEU A 67 -3.87 10.88 4.90
C LEU A 67 -4.45 9.49 5.16
N ILE A 68 -4.93 9.22 6.38
CA ILE A 68 -5.54 7.93 6.74
C ILE A 68 -6.81 7.70 5.92
N TYR A 69 -7.70 8.70 5.78
CA TYR A 69 -8.91 8.54 4.95
C TYR A 69 -8.57 8.24 3.50
N PHE A 70 -7.59 8.96 2.94
CA PHE A 70 -7.11 8.69 1.59
C PHE A 70 -6.55 7.28 1.44
N LEU A 71 -5.70 6.84 2.38
CA LEU A 71 -5.11 5.50 2.36
C LEU A 71 -6.15 4.40 2.53
N VAL A 72 -7.17 4.60 3.37
CA VAL A 72 -8.29 3.65 3.52
C VAL A 72 -9.06 3.53 2.20
N ALA A 73 -9.39 4.66 1.56
CA ALA A 73 -10.08 4.67 0.27
C ALA A 73 -9.24 3.96 -0.81
N LEU A 74 -7.94 4.23 -0.86
CA LEU A 74 -7.00 3.57 -1.75
C LEU A 74 -6.97 2.05 -1.51
N CYS A 75 -6.86 1.63 -0.25
CA CYS A 75 -6.88 0.21 0.12
C CYS A 75 -8.18 -0.45 -0.32
N ALA A 76 -9.33 0.17 -0.09
CA ALA A 76 -10.63 -0.36 -0.50
C ALA A 76 -10.72 -0.56 -2.02
N VAL A 77 -10.27 0.43 -2.80
CA VAL A 77 -10.22 0.32 -4.27
C VAL A 77 -9.28 -0.81 -4.71
N LEU A 78 -8.06 -0.86 -4.16
CA LEU A 78 -7.10 -1.91 -4.48
C LEU A 78 -7.65 -3.30 -4.14
N THR A 79 -8.29 -3.48 -2.97
CA THR A 79 -8.90 -4.76 -2.60
C THR A 79 -9.98 -5.19 -3.60
N VAL A 80 -10.86 -4.27 -4.00
CA VAL A 80 -11.91 -4.56 -5.00
C VAL A 80 -11.29 -4.97 -6.35
N LEU A 81 -10.27 -4.25 -6.80
CA LEU A 81 -9.55 -4.59 -8.02
C LEU A 81 -8.86 -5.94 -7.92
N THR A 82 -8.25 -6.27 -6.77
CA THR A 82 -7.61 -7.58 -6.55
C THR A 82 -8.62 -8.71 -6.61
N LEU A 83 -9.79 -8.53 -5.99
CA LEU A 83 -10.87 -9.51 -6.06
C LEU A 83 -11.37 -9.69 -7.50
N GLY A 84 -11.51 -8.59 -8.25
CA GLY A 84 -11.86 -8.64 -9.67
C GLY A 84 -10.83 -9.43 -10.50
N VAL A 85 -9.54 -9.19 -10.28
CA VAL A 85 -8.44 -9.92 -10.94
C VAL A 85 -8.40 -11.40 -10.54
N ALA A 86 -8.71 -11.73 -9.27
CA ALA A 86 -8.67 -13.10 -8.78
C ALA A 86 -9.84 -13.97 -9.27
N VAL A 87 -10.96 -13.37 -9.69
CA VAL A 87 -12.18 -14.08 -10.11
C VAL A 87 -12.32 -14.15 -11.64
N GLY A 88 -11.56 -13.33 -12.39
CA GLY A 88 -11.59 -13.28 -13.86
C GLY A 88 -10.50 -14.10 -14.55
#